data_AF-A0A1D8T328-F1
#
_entry.id   AF-A0A1D8T328-F1
#
_cell.length_a   1.000
_cell.length_b   1.000
_cell.length_c   1.000
_cell.angle_alpha   90.00
_cell.angle_beta   90.00
_cell.angle_gamma   90.00
#
_symmetry.space_group_name_H-M   'P 1'
#
loop_
_entity.id
_entity.type
_entity.pdbx_description
1 polymer ?
#
loop_
_entity_poly.entity_id
_entity_poly.type
_entity_poly.pdbx_seq_one_letter_code
_entity_poly.pdbx_strand_id
1 'polypeptide(L)'
;MGELTVSIAHEPRGTASNVRPSAATDLCRITVLSTHSQVDMAVPFSVPLAILIPGIVDTIRNHRGTNDFDDSLEQYEPSEWVLAKIGQSPLSTTLTLHEHGIRDGDLLILESVQASAPPPLFDDIMYNVAIADAEKDREWTRGAARVVGSVAAVLGTVVASFALLSSDSAAAGLLGAGCALLTALLFLTAGAVTGRIYADAASSVVLSGCAVPLAFAAGMLFVPGDLAAPHALLGLVLAGTTSVLALRLGGAGLRLFTGLSAFSLFGSLAALVGTLTGNSVAAIGAGVAAAALIGLALSARVSILLAKLPLPPVPAPGTSVDPSEDDPDDEVTMPSFDSLAQRAARARKYLTGLVGAMTALAVAGALMAAHTGADAGISWPGVSLAAATAATLMFRGRTYSSAEQAVPLIAGGVAILALLLTAAAVAAPGAAIAVFGVAIAFAVGALVLGILAPRQEFSPVMRRIAELIDLALIASIIPLVCWVTGLYSLMRGL
;
A
#
# COMPACT_ATOMS: atom_id res chain seq x y z
N MET A 1 -54.61 -52.55 3.66
CA MET A 1 -54.21 -52.25 2.26
C MET A 1 -52.71 -52.03 2.29
N GLY A 2 -51.83 -52.93 1.92
CA GLY A 2 -51.96 -54.06 1.00
C GLY A 2 -50.85 -53.90 -0.05
N GLU A 3 -49.80 -54.74 0.08
CA GLU A 3 -48.89 -55.23 -0.98
C GLU A 3 -47.89 -54.21 -1.61
N LEU A 4 -46.62 -54.52 -1.91
CA LEU A 4 -45.97 -55.79 -2.26
C LEU A 4 -44.56 -55.95 -1.65
N THR A 5 -44.30 -57.18 -1.22
CA THR A 5 -43.01 -57.90 -1.14
C THR A 5 -42.32 -58.07 -2.50
N VAL A 6 -40.99 -57.95 -2.54
CA VAL A 6 -40.11 -58.98 -3.15
C VAL A 6 -38.85 -59.12 -2.29
N SER A 7 -38.67 -60.33 -1.76
CA SER A 7 -37.47 -60.85 -1.12
C SER A 7 -36.82 -61.83 -2.10
N ILE A 8 -35.51 -61.72 -2.35
CA ILE A 8 -34.68 -62.85 -2.75
C ILE A 8 -33.37 -62.79 -1.94
N ALA A 9 -33.10 -63.89 -1.24
CA ALA A 9 -32.04 -64.12 -0.28
C ALA A 9 -30.72 -64.60 -0.92
N HIS A 10 -29.57 -64.37 -0.26
CA HIS A 10 -28.63 -65.45 0.10
C HIS A 10 -27.58 -65.01 1.14
N GLU A 11 -27.05 -66.02 1.82
CA GLU A 11 -26.41 -66.10 3.14
C GLU A 11 -25.05 -65.40 3.41
N PRO A 12 -24.65 -65.31 4.70
CA PRO A 12 -23.50 -64.55 5.18
C PRO A 12 -22.21 -65.40 5.25
N ARG A 13 -21.06 -64.80 4.95
CA ARG A 13 -19.75 -65.27 5.44
C ARG A 13 -18.69 -64.18 5.25
N GLY A 14 -18.11 -63.75 6.35
CA GLY A 14 -17.01 -62.79 6.35
C GLY A 14 -16.70 -62.32 7.76
N THR A 15 -16.09 -63.19 8.56
CA THR A 15 -15.38 -62.87 9.80
C THR A 15 -14.61 -61.55 9.66
N ALA A 16 -15.02 -60.53 10.41
CA ALA A 16 -14.24 -59.33 10.60
C ALA A 16 -12.94 -59.73 11.31
N SER A 17 -11.83 -59.75 10.56
CA SER A 17 -10.50 -59.76 11.17
C SER A 17 -10.33 -58.44 11.90
N ASN A 18 -10.21 -58.53 13.22
CA ASN A 18 -9.89 -57.40 14.07
C ASN A 18 -8.40 -57.06 13.84
N VAL A 19 -8.11 -56.37 12.74
CA VAL A 19 -6.79 -55.79 12.49
C VAL A 19 -6.65 -54.63 13.46
N ARG A 20 -5.91 -54.86 14.56
CA ARG A 20 -5.36 -53.75 15.34
C ARG A 20 -4.57 -52.87 14.36
N PRO A 21 -4.81 -51.55 14.27
CA PRO A 21 -3.92 -50.70 13.51
C PRO A 21 -2.54 -50.84 14.16
N SER A 22 -1.58 -51.41 13.43
CA SER A 22 -0.17 -51.27 13.77
C SER A 22 0.06 -49.77 13.86
N ALA A 23 0.50 -49.28 15.02
CA ALA A 23 0.93 -47.89 15.15
C ALA A 23 1.97 -47.67 14.05
N ALA A 24 1.61 -46.88 13.04
CA ALA A 24 2.58 -46.43 12.06
C ALA A 24 3.56 -45.58 12.86
N THR A 25 4.79 -46.07 13.03
CA THR A 25 5.82 -45.34 13.75
C THR A 25 6.01 -44.02 13.01
N ASP A 26 5.71 -42.91 13.69
CA ASP A 26 5.93 -41.58 13.13
C ASP A 26 7.43 -41.46 12.83
N LEU A 27 7.78 -41.14 11.59
CA LEU A 27 9.17 -41.10 11.12
C LEU A 27 9.61 -39.64 11.02
N CYS A 28 10.83 -39.37 11.44
CA CYS A 28 11.49 -38.08 11.28
C CYS A 28 12.69 -38.24 10.35
N ARG A 29 12.76 -37.41 9.31
CA ARG A 29 13.87 -37.36 8.35
C ARG A 29 14.93 -36.39 8.88
N ILE A 30 16.08 -36.92 9.24
CA ILE A 30 17.22 -36.14 9.72
C ILE A 30 18.39 -36.29 8.76
N THR A 31 19.25 -35.29 8.75
CA THR A 31 20.56 -35.38 8.10
C THR A 31 21.61 -35.56 9.19
N VAL A 32 22.38 -36.64 9.12
CA VAL A 32 23.48 -36.90 10.06
C VAL A 32 24.80 -36.61 9.37
N LEU A 33 25.57 -35.68 9.93
CA LEU A 33 26.91 -35.32 9.50
C LEU A 33 27.93 -36.04 10.39
N SER A 34 28.78 -36.83 9.77
CA SER A 34 30.01 -37.39 10.35
C SER A 34 31.22 -36.67 9.74
N THR A 35 32.42 -36.91 10.27
CA THR A 35 33.69 -36.28 9.84
C THR A 35 33.90 -36.33 8.33
N HIS A 36 33.56 -37.45 7.69
CA HIS A 36 33.81 -37.68 6.25
C HIS A 36 32.56 -38.04 5.45
N SER A 37 31.37 -38.01 6.04
CA SER A 37 30.14 -38.41 5.35
C SER A 37 28.92 -37.66 5.86
N GLN A 38 27.95 -37.47 4.98
CA GLN A 38 26.65 -36.91 5.30
C GLN A 38 25.59 -37.88 4.80
N VAL A 39 24.69 -38.31 5.68
CA VAL A 39 23.65 -39.29 5.36
C VAL A 39 22.30 -38.75 5.77
N ASP A 40 21.36 -38.70 4.82
CA ASP A 40 19.95 -38.45 5.07
C ASP A 40 19.26 -39.76 5.43
N MET A 41 18.57 -39.80 6.57
CA MET A 41 17.86 -41.00 7.00
C MET A 41 16.55 -40.69 7.72
N ALA A 42 15.58 -41.57 7.53
CA ALA A 42 14.31 -41.53 8.24
C ALA A 42 14.38 -42.47 9.44
N VAL A 43 14.22 -41.93 10.64
CA VAL A 43 14.28 -42.66 11.91
C VAL A 43 12.99 -42.51 12.70
N PRO A 44 12.61 -43.49 13.52
CA PRO A 44 11.47 -43.39 14.43
C PRO A 44 11.52 -42.15 15.33
N PHE A 45 10.48 -41.31 15.28
CA PHE A 45 10.42 -40.03 15.97
C PHE A 45 10.19 -40.15 17.49
N SER A 46 9.50 -41.21 17.90
CA SER A 46 9.12 -41.47 19.30
C SER A 46 9.98 -42.53 19.99
N VAL A 47 11.14 -42.89 19.43
CA VAL A 47 12.06 -43.88 20.02
C VAL A 47 13.24 -43.16 20.69
N PRO A 48 13.68 -43.59 21.89
CA PRO A 48 14.84 -42.99 22.55
C PRO A 48 16.11 -43.09 21.70
N LEU A 49 16.91 -42.02 21.71
CA LEU A 49 18.13 -41.91 20.92
C LEU A 49 19.14 -43.04 21.22
N ALA A 50 19.21 -43.54 22.46
CA ALA A 50 20.08 -44.66 22.85
C ALA A 50 19.88 -45.93 22.00
N ILE A 51 18.66 -46.15 21.50
CA ILE A 51 18.34 -47.31 20.65
C ILE A 51 18.65 -47.01 19.18
N LEU A 52 18.54 -45.75 18.76
CA LEU A 52 18.73 -45.31 17.38
C LEU A 52 20.22 -45.15 17.00
N ILE A 53 21.03 -44.60 17.91
CA ILE A 53 22.44 -44.27 17.66
C ILE A 53 23.26 -45.45 17.12
N PRO A 54 23.21 -46.67 17.69
CA PRO A 54 23.98 -47.80 17.15
C PRO A 54 23.62 -48.12 15.69
N GLY A 55 22.33 -48.11 15.35
CA GLY A 55 21.86 -48.36 13.99
C GLY A 55 22.25 -47.25 13.01
N ILE A 56 22.27 -45.99 13.46
CA ILE A 56 22.75 -44.84 12.69
C ILE A 56 24.25 -45.00 12.40
N VAL A 57 25.04 -45.33 13.42
CA VAL A 57 26.49 -45.56 13.30
C VAL A 57 26.78 -46.71 12.33
N ASP A 58 26.06 -47.84 12.45
CA ASP A 58 26.22 -48.99 11.55
C ASP A 58 25.86 -48.64 10.10
N THR A 59 24.81 -47.84 9.90
CA THR A 59 24.40 -47.37 8.57
C THR A 59 25.50 -46.51 7.93
N ILE A 60 26.08 -45.58 8.69
CA ILE A 60 27.16 -44.71 8.22
C ILE A 60 28.43 -45.53 7.94
N ARG A 61 28.79 -46.48 8.81
CA ARG A 61 29.94 -47.39 8.61
C ARG A 61 29.80 -48.22 7.33
N ASN A 62 28.62 -48.78 7.10
CA ASN A 62 28.35 -49.62 5.93
C ASN A 62 28.22 -48.81 4.62
N HIS A 63 28.03 -47.49 4.71
CA HIS A 63 27.96 -46.59 3.56
C HIS A 63 29.33 -46.10 3.06
N ARG A 64 30.46 -46.57 3.64
CA ARG A 64 31.79 -46.24 3.11
C ARG A 64 31.97 -46.78 1.69
N GLY A 65 31.80 -45.89 0.71
CA GLY A 65 32.53 -45.97 -0.56
C GLY A 65 33.99 -45.63 -0.28
N THR A 66 34.92 -46.45 -0.78
CA THR A 66 36.36 -46.18 -0.78
C THR A 66 36.65 -44.76 -1.28
N ASN A 67 37.16 -43.89 -0.40
CA ASN A 67 37.74 -42.59 -0.77
C ASN A 67 39.24 -42.77 -0.95
N ASP A 68 39.73 -42.64 -2.19
CA ASP A 68 41.11 -42.91 -2.63
C ASP A 68 42.14 -41.84 -2.19
N PHE A 69 41.77 -40.96 -1.26
CA PHE A 69 42.54 -39.76 -0.89
C PHE A 69 42.74 -39.55 0.61
N ASP A 70 42.22 -40.44 1.47
CA ASP A 70 42.40 -40.35 2.92
C ASP A 70 42.41 -41.75 3.55
N ASP A 71 43.61 -42.21 3.92
CA ASP A 71 43.85 -43.52 4.58
C ASP A 71 43.68 -43.44 6.10
N SER A 72 43.18 -42.31 6.64
CA SER A 72 42.82 -42.25 8.06
C SER A 72 41.57 -43.10 8.32
N LEU A 73 41.79 -44.30 8.85
CA LEU A 73 40.72 -45.11 9.43
C LEU A 73 40.16 -44.32 10.62
N GLU A 74 38.87 -43.97 10.57
CA GLU A 74 38.16 -43.52 11.76
C GLU A 74 38.30 -44.63 12.80
N GLN A 75 38.97 -44.34 13.91
CA GLN A 75 39.11 -45.29 15.00
C GLN A 75 37.73 -45.48 15.65
N TYR A 76 37.12 -46.61 15.31
CA TYR A 76 35.85 -47.08 15.85
C TYR A 76 36.05 -48.04 17.06
N GLU A 77 37.16 -47.89 17.79
CA GLU A 77 37.29 -48.41 19.16
C GLU A 77 36.17 -47.84 20.04
N PRO A 78 35.82 -48.41 21.21
CA PRO A 78 34.54 -48.13 21.88
C PRO A 78 34.46 -46.70 22.42
N SER A 79 34.13 -45.76 21.53
CA SER A 79 33.70 -44.41 21.80
C SER A 79 32.19 -44.43 21.92
N GLU A 80 31.69 -43.89 23.01
CA GLU A 80 30.26 -43.62 23.16
C GLU A 80 29.91 -42.51 22.16
N TRP A 81 29.02 -42.81 21.22
CA TRP A 81 28.59 -41.87 20.17
C TRP A 81 27.38 -41.08 20.63
N VAL A 82 27.36 -39.80 20.31
CA VAL A 82 26.25 -38.90 20.60
C VAL A 82 25.91 -38.06 19.38
N LEU A 83 24.65 -37.62 19.32
CA LEU A 83 24.18 -36.68 18.32
C LEU A 83 24.09 -35.30 18.96
N ALA A 84 24.56 -34.26 18.27
CA ALA A 84 24.45 -32.88 18.70
C ALA A 84 23.89 -32.01 17.58
N LYS A 85 23.24 -30.89 17.91
CA LYS A 85 23.02 -29.81 16.94
C LYS A 85 24.32 -29.03 16.77
N ILE A 86 24.49 -28.39 15.61
CA ILE A 86 25.67 -27.55 15.34
C ILE A 86 25.81 -26.50 16.44
N GLY A 87 26.96 -26.51 17.12
CA GLY A 87 27.27 -25.57 18.19
C GLY A 87 26.39 -25.71 19.43
N GLN A 88 25.83 -26.89 19.70
CA GLN A 88 25.12 -27.17 20.95
C GLN A 88 25.70 -28.40 21.65
N SER A 89 25.38 -28.55 22.94
CA SER A 89 25.74 -29.74 23.70
C SER A 89 25.07 -30.99 23.13
N PRO A 90 25.67 -32.18 23.35
CA PRO A 90 25.09 -33.46 22.98
C PRO A 90 23.64 -33.61 23.42
N LEU A 91 22.82 -34.16 22.52
CA LEU A 91 21.46 -34.58 22.84
C LEU A 91 21.51 -35.73 23.85
N SER A 92 20.68 -35.65 24.88
CA SER A 92 20.52 -36.74 25.84
C SER A 92 20.02 -38.00 25.15
N THR A 93 20.73 -39.11 25.36
CA THR A 93 20.42 -40.43 24.77
C THR A 93 19.14 -41.06 25.33
N THR A 94 18.68 -40.61 26.50
CA THR A 94 17.47 -41.10 27.16
C THR A 94 16.17 -40.54 26.58
N LEU A 95 16.25 -39.43 25.85
CA LEU A 95 15.09 -38.74 25.27
C LEU A 95 14.90 -39.10 23.80
N THR A 96 13.67 -38.91 23.33
CA THR A 96 13.26 -39.09 21.94
C THR A 96 13.58 -37.85 21.09
N LEU A 97 13.58 -37.99 19.76
CA LEU A 97 13.73 -36.86 18.84
C LEU A 97 12.61 -35.82 19.02
N HIS A 98 11.40 -36.27 19.36
CA HIS A 98 10.26 -35.42 19.67
C HIS A 98 10.51 -34.52 20.88
N GLU A 99 11.03 -35.09 21.97
CA GLU A 99 11.30 -34.36 23.21
C GLU A 99 12.45 -33.35 23.06
N HIS A 100 13.41 -33.64 22.17
CA HIS A 100 14.45 -32.69 21.77
C HIS A 100 13.99 -31.64 20.75
N GLY A 101 12.72 -31.70 20.32
CA GLY A 101 12.15 -30.77 19.36
C GLY A 101 12.82 -30.82 17.98
N ILE A 102 13.40 -31.97 17.62
CA ILE A 102 14.02 -32.19 16.30
C ILE A 102 12.92 -32.24 15.25
N ARG A 103 13.10 -31.53 14.14
CA ARG A 103 12.14 -31.50 13.02
C ARG A 103 12.70 -32.18 11.78
N ASP A 104 11.79 -32.53 10.87
CA ASP A 104 12.19 -33.01 9.54
C ASP A 104 13.12 -32.00 8.85
N GLY A 105 14.27 -32.49 8.39
CA GLY A 105 15.33 -31.72 7.75
C GLY A 105 16.36 -31.14 8.71
N ASP A 106 16.26 -31.38 10.02
CA ASP A 106 17.29 -30.95 10.97
C ASP A 106 18.61 -31.71 10.71
N LEU A 107 19.72 -30.95 10.74
CA LEU A 107 21.08 -31.44 10.61
C LEU A 107 21.67 -31.71 12.01
N LEU A 108 22.09 -32.95 12.24
CA LEU A 108 22.72 -33.42 13.47
C LEU A 108 24.16 -33.85 13.18
N ILE A 109 25.08 -33.52 14.07
CA ILE A 109 26.47 -33.97 14.00
C ILE A 109 26.60 -35.23 14.86
N LEU A 110 27.19 -36.27 14.29
CA LEU A 110 27.60 -37.48 15.01
C LEU A 110 29.02 -37.28 15.55
N GLU A 111 29.15 -37.20 16.87
CA GLU A 111 30.42 -36.95 17.56
C GLU A 111 30.69 -38.02 18.61
N SER A 112 31.98 -38.21 18.95
CA SER A 112 32.37 -38.95 20.14
C SER A 112 32.10 -38.09 21.39
N VAL A 113 31.60 -38.69 22.48
CA VAL A 113 31.37 -38.01 23.77
C VAL A 113 32.59 -37.22 24.24
N GLN A 114 33.81 -37.71 23.96
CA GLN A 114 35.05 -37.04 24.38
C GLN A 114 35.43 -35.83 23.51
N ALA A 115 34.88 -35.73 22.30
CA ALA A 115 35.20 -34.68 21.33
C ALA A 115 34.11 -33.61 21.23
N SER A 116 33.07 -33.68 22.07
CA SER A 116 31.92 -32.80 21.88
C SER A 116 32.24 -31.34 22.21
N ALA A 117 31.83 -30.46 21.31
CA ALA A 117 32.06 -29.03 21.44
C ALA A 117 31.29 -28.46 22.65
N PRO A 118 31.93 -27.67 23.53
CA PRO A 118 31.22 -26.95 24.58
C PRO A 118 30.23 -25.96 23.93
N PRO A 119 29.10 -25.65 24.62
CA PRO A 119 28.15 -24.68 24.10
C PRO A 119 28.83 -23.31 23.94
N PRO A 120 28.48 -22.53 22.90
CA PRO A 120 29.09 -21.23 22.65
C PRO A 120 28.80 -20.29 23.82
N LEU A 121 29.87 -19.78 24.42
CA LEU A 121 29.79 -18.76 25.45
C LEU A 121 29.76 -17.39 24.76
N PHE A 122 28.61 -16.73 24.78
CA PHE A 122 28.49 -15.35 24.32
C PHE A 122 28.83 -14.40 25.48
N ASP A 123 30.11 -13.99 25.57
CA ASP A 123 30.65 -13.17 26.68
C ASP A 123 30.36 -11.65 26.54
N ASP A 124 29.52 -11.27 25.58
CA ASP A 124 29.39 -9.86 25.19
C ASP A 124 28.00 -9.29 25.50
N ILE A 125 27.66 -9.33 26.79
CA ILE A 125 26.41 -8.75 27.33
C ILE A 125 26.41 -7.23 27.09
N MET A 126 27.58 -6.59 27.13
CA MET A 126 27.74 -5.16 26.86
C MET A 126 27.56 -4.82 25.37
N TYR A 127 28.09 -5.64 24.46
CA TYR A 127 27.80 -5.51 23.03
C TYR A 127 26.31 -5.70 22.75
N ASN A 128 25.67 -6.72 23.33
CA ASN A 128 24.23 -6.95 23.15
C ASN A 128 23.37 -5.78 23.65
N VAL A 129 23.72 -5.15 24.78
CA VAL A 129 23.02 -3.94 25.27
C VAL A 129 23.30 -2.73 24.37
N ALA A 130 24.53 -2.57 23.86
CA ALA A 130 24.89 -1.48 22.96
C ALA A 130 24.18 -1.56 21.60
N ILE A 131 23.98 -2.75 21.04
CA ILE A 131 23.28 -2.92 19.75
C ILE A 131 21.76 -2.93 19.96
N ALA A 132 21.27 -3.41 21.10
CA ALA A 132 19.84 -3.44 21.40
C ALA A 132 19.19 -2.04 21.36
N ASP A 133 19.95 -0.98 21.69
CA ASP A 133 19.50 0.41 21.56
C ASP A 133 19.96 1.09 20.26
N ALA A 134 21.04 0.64 19.60
CA ALA A 134 21.48 1.17 18.31
C ALA A 134 20.42 1.03 17.20
N GLU A 135 19.52 0.05 17.32
CA GLU A 135 18.40 -0.12 16.39
C GLU A 135 17.23 0.85 16.68
N LYS A 136 17.13 1.39 17.89
CA LYS A 136 16.13 2.39 18.30
C LYS A 136 16.62 3.83 18.08
N ASP A 137 17.88 4.10 18.40
CA ASP A 137 18.49 5.41 18.24
C ASP A 137 19.15 5.55 16.86
N ARG A 138 18.37 6.04 15.90
CA ARG A 138 18.88 6.30 14.54
C ARG A 138 19.90 7.43 14.61
N GLU A 139 21.17 7.11 14.35
CA GLU A 139 22.23 8.12 14.21
C GLU A 139 21.90 9.16 13.12
N TRP A 140 22.43 10.38 13.28
CA TRP A 140 22.30 11.43 12.26
C TRP A 140 23.09 11.06 11.00
N THR A 141 22.39 10.48 10.04
CA THR A 141 22.96 10.08 8.75
C THR A 141 22.86 11.19 7.71
N ARG A 142 23.67 11.10 6.63
CA ARG A 142 23.50 11.93 5.42
C ARG A 142 22.09 11.82 4.84
N GLY A 143 21.46 10.64 4.96
CA GLY A 143 20.07 10.42 4.56
C GLY A 143 19.09 11.24 5.39
N ALA A 144 19.24 11.24 6.73
CA ALA A 144 18.42 12.05 7.62
C ALA A 144 18.58 13.56 7.33
N ALA A 145 19.83 14.03 7.21
CA ALA A 145 20.13 15.43 6.86
C ALA A 145 19.47 15.85 5.54
N ARG A 146 19.51 14.96 4.54
CA ARG A 146 18.88 15.18 3.24
C ARG A 146 17.37 15.28 3.33
N VAL A 147 16.72 14.40 4.10
CA VAL A 147 15.26 14.45 4.30
C VAL A 147 14.87 15.75 5.01
N VAL A 148 15.55 16.11 6.11
CA VAL A 148 15.28 17.34 6.85
C VAL A 148 15.48 18.58 5.97
N GLY A 149 16.59 18.65 5.23
CA GLY A 149 16.85 19.74 4.28
C GLY A 149 15.81 19.82 3.16
N SER A 150 15.34 18.67 2.66
CA SER A 150 14.29 18.61 1.64
C SER A 150 12.95 19.12 2.18
N VAL A 151 12.57 18.74 3.39
CA VAL A 151 11.36 19.23 4.07
C VAL A 151 11.46 20.73 4.31
N ALA A 152 12.59 21.22 4.81
CA ALA A 152 12.83 22.64 5.03
C ALA A 152 12.74 23.46 3.72
N ALA A 153 13.29 22.96 2.62
CA ALA A 153 13.20 23.61 1.31
C ALA A 153 11.75 23.69 0.79
N VAL A 154 10.99 22.59 0.90
CA VAL A 154 9.56 22.58 0.50
C VAL A 154 8.77 23.55 1.36
N LEU A 155 8.93 23.52 2.69
CA LEU A 155 8.26 24.47 3.59
C LEU A 155 8.65 25.92 3.28
N GLY A 156 9.93 26.18 3.03
CA GLY A 156 10.43 27.51 2.67
C GLY A 156 9.79 28.05 1.39
N THR A 157 9.63 27.22 0.35
CA THR A 157 8.96 27.63 -0.88
C THR A 157 7.46 27.86 -0.71
N VAL A 158 6.78 27.05 0.11
CA VAL A 158 5.37 27.29 0.46
C VAL A 158 5.19 28.60 1.22
N VAL A 159 6.04 28.88 2.21
CA VAL A 159 6.03 30.13 2.97
C VAL A 159 6.35 31.33 2.06
N ALA A 160 7.33 31.20 1.16
CA ALA A 160 7.67 32.26 0.20
C ALA A 160 6.50 32.56 -0.75
N SER A 161 5.86 31.53 -1.29
CA SER A 161 4.65 31.67 -2.11
C SER A 161 3.51 32.35 -1.35
N PHE A 162 3.26 31.93 -0.12
CA PHE A 162 2.23 32.52 0.73
C PHE A 162 2.52 33.98 1.05
N ALA A 163 3.77 34.32 1.39
CA ALA A 163 4.19 35.68 1.68
C ALA A 163 4.00 36.61 0.46
N LEU A 164 4.32 36.13 -0.75
CA LEU A 164 4.08 36.88 -1.99
C LEU A 164 2.59 37.10 -2.25
N LEU A 165 1.77 36.07 -2.04
CA LEU A 165 0.31 36.16 -2.24
C LEU A 165 -0.41 37.03 -1.18
N SER A 166 0.21 37.21 -0.01
CA SER A 166 -0.35 38.03 1.09
C SER A 166 0.11 39.49 1.05
N SER A 167 0.89 39.88 0.04
CA SER A 167 1.42 41.24 -0.09
C SER A 167 0.39 42.16 -0.76
N ASP A 168 -0.01 43.23 -0.07
CA ASP A 168 -0.92 44.28 -0.59
C ASP A 168 -0.25 45.24 -1.60
N SER A 169 1.07 45.15 -1.79
CA SER A 169 1.78 46.10 -2.65
C SER A 169 1.58 45.77 -4.13
N ALA A 170 0.84 46.62 -4.86
CA ALA A 170 0.63 46.50 -6.31
C ALA A 170 1.97 46.51 -7.11
N ALA A 171 2.98 47.24 -6.64
CA ALA A 171 4.32 47.25 -7.22
C ALA A 171 5.09 45.94 -6.96
N ALA A 172 4.75 45.23 -5.88
CA ALA A 172 5.27 43.89 -5.59
C ALA A 172 4.55 42.78 -6.37
N GLY A 173 3.37 43.05 -6.98
CA GLY A 173 2.61 42.05 -7.72
C GLY A 173 3.35 41.52 -8.95
N LEU A 174 3.66 42.38 -9.92
CA LEU A 174 4.33 41.96 -11.16
C LEU A 174 5.79 41.55 -10.94
N LEU A 175 6.53 42.31 -10.11
CA LEU A 175 7.91 41.98 -9.78
C LEU A 175 7.98 40.67 -8.98
N GLY A 176 7.09 40.49 -8.01
CA GLY A 176 6.94 39.25 -7.25
C GLY A 176 6.56 38.06 -8.13
N ALA A 177 5.64 38.24 -9.09
CA ALA A 177 5.30 37.23 -10.09
C ALA A 177 6.52 36.83 -10.93
N GLY A 178 7.28 37.81 -11.42
CA GLY A 178 8.51 37.61 -12.18
C GLY A 178 9.58 36.88 -11.37
N CYS A 179 9.83 37.29 -10.13
CA CYS A 179 10.77 36.63 -9.22
C CYS A 179 10.34 35.20 -8.89
N ALA A 180 9.06 34.96 -8.60
CA ALA A 180 8.53 33.63 -8.32
C ALA A 180 8.66 32.71 -9.54
N LEU A 181 8.31 33.19 -10.73
CA LEU A 181 8.43 32.42 -11.98
C LEU A 181 9.90 32.10 -12.30
N LEU A 182 10.79 33.08 -12.16
CA LEU A 182 12.22 32.87 -12.36
C LEU A 182 12.79 31.85 -11.37
N THR A 183 12.42 31.94 -10.10
CA THR A 183 12.86 30.99 -9.07
C THR A 183 12.29 29.59 -9.31
N ALA A 184 11.03 29.48 -9.74
CA ALA A 184 10.45 28.21 -10.15
C ALA A 184 11.21 27.58 -11.32
N LEU A 185 11.58 28.38 -12.33
CA LEU A 185 12.36 27.91 -13.46
C LEU A 185 13.76 27.43 -13.04
N LEU A 186 14.44 28.14 -12.13
CA LEU A 186 15.72 27.73 -11.58
C LEU A 186 15.64 26.41 -10.80
N PHE A 187 14.61 26.22 -9.98
CA PHE A 187 14.38 24.95 -9.29
C PHE A 187 14.07 23.82 -10.27
N LEU A 188 13.30 24.10 -11.31
CA LEU A 188 12.97 23.12 -12.35
C LEU A 188 14.20 22.70 -13.15
N THR A 189 15.05 23.65 -13.56
CA THR A 189 16.30 23.36 -14.29
C THR A 189 17.30 22.62 -13.41
N ALA A 190 17.47 23.04 -12.16
CA ALA A 190 18.33 22.34 -11.20
C ALA A 190 17.82 20.92 -10.90
N GLY A 191 16.49 20.74 -10.81
CA GLY A 191 15.86 19.42 -10.70
C GLY A 191 16.08 18.54 -11.92
N ALA A 192 16.00 19.11 -13.13
CA ALA A 192 16.29 18.40 -14.38
C ALA A 192 17.78 17.99 -14.47
N VAL A 193 18.69 18.89 -14.13
CA VAL A 193 20.15 18.65 -14.12
C VAL A 193 20.50 17.55 -13.11
N THR A 194 20.00 17.63 -11.88
CA THR A 194 20.24 16.60 -10.84
C THR A 194 19.68 15.24 -11.24
N GLY A 195 18.49 15.19 -11.87
CA GLY A 195 17.89 13.94 -12.33
C GLY A 195 18.58 13.31 -13.53
N ARG A 196 18.98 14.12 -14.52
CA ARG A 196 19.53 13.63 -15.80
C ARG A 196 21.05 13.48 -15.81
N ILE A 197 21.76 14.42 -15.21
CA ILE A 197 23.24 14.47 -15.26
C ILE A 197 23.81 13.71 -14.06
N TYR A 198 23.30 13.98 -12.87
CA TYR A 198 23.79 13.36 -11.63
C TYR A 198 23.09 12.04 -11.26
N ALA A 199 22.08 11.62 -12.06
CA ALA A 199 21.26 10.44 -11.81
C ALA A 199 20.62 10.39 -10.40
N ASP A 200 20.42 11.56 -9.77
CA ASP A 200 19.95 11.67 -8.41
C ASP A 200 18.44 11.97 -8.37
N ALA A 201 17.65 10.90 -8.49
CA ALA A 201 16.19 10.97 -8.58
C ALA A 201 15.54 11.66 -7.36
N ALA A 202 16.07 11.47 -6.15
CA ALA A 202 15.45 12.03 -4.96
C ALA A 202 15.61 13.56 -4.89
N SER A 203 16.79 14.10 -5.22
CA SER A 203 17.02 15.55 -5.27
C SER A 203 16.21 16.18 -6.40
N SER A 204 16.17 15.51 -7.56
CA SER A 204 15.38 15.95 -8.71
C SER A 204 13.92 16.17 -8.34
N VAL A 205 13.31 15.22 -7.63
CA VAL A 205 11.91 15.32 -7.18
C VAL A 205 11.70 16.46 -6.20
N VAL A 206 12.61 16.66 -5.24
CA VAL A 206 12.50 17.73 -4.23
C VAL A 206 12.63 19.11 -4.90
N LEU A 207 13.66 19.31 -5.72
CA LEU A 207 13.91 20.58 -6.40
C LEU A 207 12.75 20.91 -7.36
N SER A 208 12.35 19.96 -8.21
CA SER A 208 11.22 20.19 -9.10
C SER A 208 9.88 20.31 -8.35
N GLY A 209 9.74 19.70 -7.17
CA GLY A 209 8.59 19.88 -6.29
C GLY A 209 8.51 21.29 -5.71
N CYS A 210 9.64 21.88 -5.32
CA CYS A 210 9.75 23.26 -4.84
C CYS A 210 9.35 24.30 -5.92
N ALA A 211 9.50 23.97 -7.21
CA ALA A 211 9.10 24.85 -8.31
C ALA A 211 7.57 25.01 -8.42
N VAL A 212 6.79 24.02 -7.99
CA VAL A 212 5.32 23.99 -8.19
C VAL A 212 4.59 25.08 -7.40
N PRO A 213 4.77 25.24 -6.07
CA PRO A 213 4.09 26.30 -5.33
C PRO A 213 4.53 27.71 -5.78
N LEU A 214 5.77 27.87 -6.23
CA LEU A 214 6.28 29.14 -6.77
C LEU A 214 5.63 29.47 -8.12
N ALA A 215 5.50 28.48 -9.03
CA ALA A 215 4.81 28.65 -10.30
C ALA A 215 3.32 28.96 -10.11
N PHE A 216 2.68 28.32 -9.12
CA PHE A 216 1.30 28.62 -8.72
C PHE A 216 1.15 30.08 -8.28
N ALA A 217 2.00 30.53 -7.34
CA ALA A 217 1.97 31.90 -6.85
C ALA A 217 2.25 32.92 -7.96
N ALA A 218 3.22 32.65 -8.83
CA ALA A 218 3.50 33.49 -9.99
C ALA A 218 2.28 33.64 -10.91
N GLY A 219 1.59 32.53 -11.19
CA GLY A 219 0.41 32.54 -12.05
C GLY A 219 -0.75 33.33 -11.46
N MET A 220 -0.98 33.22 -10.16
CA MET A 220 -1.98 34.04 -9.49
C MET A 220 -1.64 35.54 -9.56
N LEU A 221 -0.38 35.91 -9.34
CA LEU A 221 0.08 37.31 -9.30
C LEU A 221 0.15 37.99 -10.68
N PHE A 222 0.20 37.22 -11.78
CA PHE A 222 0.14 37.79 -13.12
C PHE A 222 -1.26 38.32 -13.48
N VAL A 223 -2.29 37.85 -12.80
CA VAL A 223 -3.64 38.35 -12.99
C VAL A 223 -3.82 39.60 -12.10
N PRO A 224 -4.20 40.75 -12.67
CA PRO A 224 -4.45 41.96 -11.89
C PRO A 224 -5.84 41.90 -11.22
N GLY A 225 -5.94 42.51 -10.03
CA GLY A 225 -7.20 42.67 -9.29
C GLY A 225 -7.28 41.84 -8.02
N ASP A 226 -8.49 41.68 -7.49
CA ASP A 226 -8.74 40.93 -6.26
C ASP A 226 -8.73 39.42 -6.52
N LEU A 227 -8.23 38.67 -5.52
CA LEU A 227 -8.13 37.21 -5.56
C LEU A 227 -9.49 36.55 -5.85
N ALA A 228 -9.59 35.96 -7.04
CA ALA A 228 -10.80 35.31 -7.54
C ALA A 228 -10.46 34.11 -8.44
N ALA A 229 -11.49 33.47 -9.01
CA ALA A 229 -11.35 32.32 -9.89
C ALA A 229 -10.33 32.50 -11.05
N PRO A 230 -10.19 33.66 -11.72
CA PRO A 230 -9.19 33.86 -12.78
C PRO A 230 -7.74 33.72 -12.28
N HIS A 231 -7.46 34.15 -11.06
CA HIS A 231 -6.14 34.05 -10.45
C HIS A 231 -5.80 32.58 -10.19
N ALA A 232 -6.73 31.85 -9.57
CA ALA A 232 -6.58 30.41 -9.34
C ALA A 232 -6.43 29.63 -10.65
N LEU A 233 -7.13 30.03 -11.71
CA LEU A 233 -6.99 29.41 -13.03
C LEU A 233 -5.56 29.50 -13.54
N LEU A 234 -4.98 30.70 -13.62
CA LEU A 234 -3.63 30.87 -14.16
C LEU A 234 -2.58 30.23 -13.24
N GLY A 235 -2.75 30.34 -11.91
CA GLY A 235 -1.93 29.64 -10.94
C GLY A 235 -1.91 28.12 -11.14
N LEU A 236 -3.09 27.49 -11.26
CA LEU A 236 -3.20 26.04 -11.48
C LEU A 236 -2.65 25.63 -12.85
N VAL A 237 -2.84 26.42 -13.90
CA VAL A 237 -2.25 26.15 -15.21
C VAL A 237 -0.72 26.16 -15.12
N LEU A 238 -0.11 27.15 -14.45
CA LEU A 238 1.35 27.17 -14.27
C LEU A 238 1.84 26.02 -13.39
N ALA A 239 1.18 25.72 -12.27
CA ALA A 239 1.53 24.57 -11.43
C ALA A 239 1.47 23.24 -12.21
N GLY A 240 0.44 23.07 -13.04
CA GLY A 240 0.23 21.90 -13.88
C GLY A 240 1.31 21.78 -14.97
N THR A 241 1.61 22.87 -15.67
CA THR A 241 2.66 22.89 -16.70
C THR A 241 4.04 22.60 -16.09
N THR A 242 4.38 23.22 -14.94
CA THR A 242 5.62 22.93 -14.20
C THR A 242 5.70 21.46 -13.79
N SER A 243 4.60 20.85 -13.33
CA SER A 243 4.55 19.43 -12.97
C SER A 243 4.78 18.51 -14.18
N VAL A 244 4.18 18.84 -15.33
CA VAL A 244 4.40 18.09 -16.58
C VAL A 244 5.83 18.24 -17.06
N LEU A 245 6.41 19.45 -17.01
CA LEU A 245 7.80 19.68 -17.36
C LEU A 245 8.75 18.91 -16.42
N ALA A 246 8.46 18.88 -15.12
CA ALA A 246 9.26 18.11 -14.15
C ALA A 246 9.30 16.62 -14.50
N LEU A 247 8.17 16.02 -14.89
CA LEU A 247 8.13 14.63 -15.38
C LEU A 247 8.97 14.42 -16.63
N ARG A 248 8.85 15.33 -17.61
CA ARG A 248 9.50 15.20 -18.92
C ARG A 248 11.01 15.43 -18.82
N LEU A 249 11.42 16.45 -18.06
CA LEU A 249 12.80 16.87 -17.93
C LEU A 249 13.56 16.03 -16.90
N GLY A 250 12.99 15.78 -15.71
CA GLY A 250 13.68 15.07 -14.62
C GLY A 250 13.70 13.55 -14.72
N GLY A 251 12.72 12.92 -15.38
CA GLY A 251 12.64 11.46 -15.51
C GLY A 251 12.33 10.70 -14.21
N ALA A 252 12.11 11.42 -13.11
CA ALA A 252 11.78 10.89 -11.79
C ALA A 252 10.43 11.45 -11.28
N GLY A 253 9.99 11.01 -10.09
CA GLY A 253 8.82 11.61 -9.44
C GLY A 253 7.45 11.30 -10.04
N LEU A 254 7.32 10.18 -10.77
CA LEU A 254 6.06 9.78 -11.42
C LEU A 254 4.85 9.91 -10.49
N ARG A 255 4.96 9.46 -9.23
CA ARG A 255 3.87 9.54 -8.25
C ARG A 255 3.42 10.99 -8.02
N LEU A 256 4.34 11.86 -7.63
CA LEU A 256 4.06 13.24 -7.21
C LEU A 256 3.55 14.08 -8.39
N PHE A 257 4.31 14.13 -9.48
CA PHE A 257 4.01 15.07 -10.55
C PHE A 257 2.82 14.65 -11.41
N THR A 258 2.51 13.35 -11.49
CA THR A 258 1.27 12.92 -12.16
C THR A 258 0.05 13.34 -11.33
N GLY A 259 0.13 13.18 -10.01
CA GLY A 259 -0.88 13.70 -9.09
C GLY A 259 -1.04 15.22 -9.20
N LEU A 260 0.06 15.98 -9.12
CA LEU A 260 0.01 17.45 -9.24
C LEU A 260 -0.52 17.90 -10.60
N SER A 261 -0.15 17.22 -11.69
CA SER A 261 -0.68 17.53 -13.04
C SER A 261 -2.18 17.27 -13.15
N ALA A 262 -2.67 16.15 -12.58
CA ALA A 262 -4.10 15.84 -12.56
C ALA A 262 -4.88 16.82 -11.67
N PHE A 263 -4.37 17.12 -10.47
CA PHE A 263 -4.96 18.11 -9.56
C PHE A 263 -5.09 19.47 -10.25
N SER A 264 -4.02 19.92 -10.90
CA SER A 264 -3.98 21.20 -11.63
C SER A 264 -4.93 21.23 -12.83
N LEU A 265 -5.09 20.12 -13.53
CA LEU A 265 -6.02 20.02 -14.67
C LEU A 265 -7.48 20.18 -14.23
N PHE A 266 -7.93 19.39 -13.25
CA PHE A 266 -9.31 19.47 -12.77
C PHE A 266 -9.57 20.76 -12.02
N GLY A 267 -8.62 21.25 -11.24
CA GLY A 267 -8.72 22.52 -10.56
C GLY A 267 -8.78 23.71 -11.53
N SER A 268 -7.97 23.72 -12.60
CA SER A 268 -8.03 24.80 -13.60
C SER A 268 -9.34 24.77 -14.39
N LEU A 269 -9.89 23.58 -14.67
CA LEU A 269 -11.24 23.45 -15.25
C LEU A 269 -12.32 23.99 -14.31
N ALA A 270 -12.23 23.71 -13.01
CA ALA A 270 -13.16 24.24 -12.01
C ALA A 270 -13.07 25.78 -11.92
N ALA A 271 -11.85 26.32 -11.90
CA ALA A 271 -11.61 27.74 -11.92
C ALA A 271 -12.15 28.39 -13.20
N LEU A 272 -11.99 27.73 -14.36
CA LEU A 272 -12.53 28.17 -15.65
C LEU A 272 -14.04 28.25 -15.62
N VAL A 273 -14.72 27.22 -15.10
CA VAL A 273 -16.18 27.26 -14.90
C VAL A 273 -16.55 28.45 -14.00
N GLY A 274 -15.81 28.67 -12.90
CA GLY A 274 -16.01 29.83 -12.02
C GLY A 274 -15.84 31.17 -12.74
N THR A 275 -14.88 31.29 -13.66
CA THR A 275 -14.69 32.51 -14.46
C THR A 275 -15.80 32.77 -15.48
N LEU A 276 -16.38 31.72 -16.07
CA LEU A 276 -17.31 31.85 -17.20
C LEU A 276 -18.78 31.88 -16.80
N THR A 277 -19.15 31.20 -15.70
CA THR A 277 -20.56 30.91 -15.40
C THR A 277 -21.15 31.72 -14.24
N GLY A 278 -20.34 32.44 -13.46
CA GLY A 278 -20.82 33.19 -12.29
C GLY A 278 -21.50 32.33 -11.21
N ASN A 279 -21.36 31.00 -11.30
CA ASN A 279 -21.96 30.05 -10.37
C ASN A 279 -21.39 30.21 -8.96
N SER A 280 -22.19 29.83 -7.96
CA SER A 280 -21.74 29.85 -6.57
C SER A 280 -20.56 28.89 -6.35
N VAL A 281 -19.70 29.23 -5.39
CA VAL A 281 -18.56 28.40 -4.97
C VAL A 281 -19.03 27.00 -4.57
N ALA A 282 -20.20 26.89 -3.94
CA ALA A 282 -20.80 25.62 -3.55
C ALA A 282 -21.17 24.74 -4.76
N ALA A 283 -21.76 25.31 -5.81
CA ALA A 283 -22.10 24.58 -7.02
C ALA A 283 -20.85 24.08 -7.77
N ILE A 284 -19.80 24.91 -7.84
CA ILE A 284 -18.50 24.52 -8.40
C ILE A 284 -17.88 23.39 -7.57
N GLY A 285 -17.90 23.52 -6.24
CA GLY A 285 -17.41 22.50 -5.30
C GLY A 285 -18.10 21.15 -5.49
N ALA A 286 -19.42 21.15 -5.63
CA ALA A 286 -20.19 19.94 -5.90
C ALA A 286 -19.78 19.27 -7.22
N GLY A 287 -19.60 20.06 -8.28
CA GLY A 287 -19.08 19.58 -9.56
C GLY A 287 -17.67 18.98 -9.45
N VAL A 288 -16.78 19.62 -8.69
CA VAL A 288 -15.40 19.13 -8.44
C VAL A 288 -15.42 17.82 -7.67
N ALA A 289 -16.24 17.71 -6.61
CA ALA A 289 -16.36 16.48 -5.83
C ALA A 289 -16.86 15.32 -6.72
N ALA A 290 -17.88 15.56 -7.55
CA ALA A 290 -18.39 14.57 -8.50
C ALA A 290 -17.32 14.14 -9.53
N ALA A 291 -16.65 15.12 -10.16
CA ALA A 291 -15.60 14.88 -11.13
C ALA A 291 -14.42 14.10 -10.53
N ALA A 292 -14.05 14.40 -9.28
CA ALA A 292 -13.00 13.71 -8.55
C ALA A 292 -13.36 12.24 -8.26
N LEU A 293 -14.60 11.95 -7.85
CA LEU A 293 -15.06 10.57 -7.63
C LEU A 293 -15.12 9.76 -8.93
N ILE A 294 -15.54 10.39 -10.04
CA ILE A 294 -15.48 9.75 -11.37
C ILE A 294 -14.02 9.50 -11.78
N GLY A 295 -13.15 10.49 -11.59
CA GLY A 295 -11.72 10.37 -11.86
C GLY A 295 -11.06 9.27 -11.02
N LEU A 296 -11.48 9.09 -9.77
CA LEU A 296 -11.03 8.00 -8.92
C LEU A 296 -11.41 6.63 -9.50
N ALA A 297 -12.65 6.47 -9.98
CA ALA A 297 -13.11 5.25 -10.63
C ALA A 297 -12.35 4.95 -11.94
N LEU A 298 -11.93 5.99 -12.68
CA LEU A 298 -11.16 5.86 -13.92
C LEU A 298 -9.64 5.71 -13.71
N SER A 299 -9.13 5.99 -12.51
CA SER A 299 -7.69 6.10 -12.23
C SER A 299 -6.91 4.82 -12.58
N ALA A 300 -7.48 3.64 -12.31
CA ALA A 300 -6.86 2.37 -12.67
C ALA A 300 -6.68 2.23 -14.19
N ARG A 301 -7.73 2.51 -14.97
CA ARG A 301 -7.70 2.43 -16.44
C ARG A 301 -6.70 3.42 -17.03
N VAL A 302 -6.69 4.65 -16.52
CA VAL A 302 -5.73 5.68 -16.95
C VAL A 302 -4.30 5.28 -16.59
N SER A 303 -4.07 4.67 -15.43
CA SER A 303 -2.72 4.23 -15.03
C SER A 303 -2.17 3.10 -15.92
N ILE A 304 -3.03 2.18 -16.36
CA ILE A 304 -2.70 1.09 -17.29
C ILE A 304 -2.34 1.69 -18.66
N LEU A 305 -3.16 2.64 -19.15
CA LEU A 305 -2.93 3.35 -20.40
C LEU A 305 -1.61 4.13 -20.40
N LEU A 306 -1.36 4.91 -19.33
CA LEU A 306 -0.13 5.69 -19.17
C LEU A 306 1.13 4.82 -19.06
N ALA A 307 1.00 3.63 -18.45
CA ALA A 307 2.10 2.67 -18.34
C ALA A 307 2.31 1.81 -19.60
N LYS A 308 1.40 1.90 -20.59
CA LYS A 308 1.40 1.07 -21.81
C LYS A 308 1.47 -0.42 -21.49
N LEU A 309 0.72 -0.86 -20.50
CA LEU A 309 0.60 -2.29 -20.19
C LEU A 309 -0.15 -2.98 -21.35
N PRO A 310 0.36 -4.10 -21.88
CA PRO A 310 -0.33 -4.83 -22.92
C PRO A 310 -1.66 -5.34 -22.37
N LEU A 311 -2.74 -5.09 -23.10
CA LEU A 311 -4.04 -5.68 -22.81
C LEU A 311 -4.11 -7.01 -23.54
N PRO A 312 -4.54 -8.10 -22.89
CA PRO A 312 -4.72 -9.36 -23.58
C PRO A 312 -5.73 -9.17 -24.72
N PRO A 313 -5.44 -9.65 -25.95
CA PRO A 313 -6.41 -9.61 -27.03
C PRO A 313 -7.65 -10.40 -26.62
N VAL A 314 -8.83 -9.83 -26.82
CA VAL A 314 -10.09 -10.56 -26.61
C VAL A 314 -10.42 -11.27 -27.93
N PRO A 315 -10.46 -12.62 -27.96
CA PRO A 315 -10.78 -13.35 -29.18
C PRO A 315 -12.16 -12.95 -29.71
N ALA A 316 -12.30 -12.85 -31.03
CA ALA A 316 -13.60 -12.62 -31.64
C ALA A 316 -14.50 -13.86 -31.43
N PRO A 317 -15.83 -13.70 -31.33
CA PRO A 317 -16.73 -14.84 -31.23
C PRO A 317 -16.53 -15.79 -32.43
N GLY A 318 -16.03 -17.01 -32.17
CA GLY A 318 -15.77 -18.02 -33.20
C GLY A 318 -14.30 -18.30 -33.51
N THR A 319 -13.34 -17.54 -32.96
CA THR A 319 -11.91 -17.87 -33.02
C THR A 319 -11.53 -18.80 -31.87
N SER A 320 -10.71 -19.82 -32.12
CA SER A 320 -10.21 -20.72 -31.08
C SER A 320 -9.42 -19.91 -30.03
N VAL A 321 -9.66 -20.19 -28.75
CA VAL A 321 -8.90 -19.61 -27.63
C VAL A 321 -7.53 -20.30 -27.47
N ASP A 322 -7.37 -21.44 -28.12
CA ASP A 322 -6.13 -22.20 -28.18
C ASP A 322 -5.19 -21.52 -29.19
N PRO A 323 -3.96 -21.13 -28.80
CA PRO A 323 -3.00 -20.55 -29.73
C PRO A 323 -2.60 -21.62 -30.74
N SER A 324 -3.24 -21.62 -31.91
CA SER A 324 -2.72 -22.36 -33.05
C SER A 324 -1.41 -21.69 -33.47
N GLU A 325 -0.34 -22.47 -33.60
CA GLU A 325 1.05 -22.03 -33.87
C GLU A 325 1.24 -21.22 -35.19
N ASP A 326 0.16 -20.90 -35.93
CA ASP A 326 0.17 -20.35 -37.30
C ASP A 326 -0.69 -19.06 -37.48
N ASP A 327 -0.97 -18.29 -36.43
CA ASP A 327 -1.54 -16.93 -36.62
C ASP A 327 -0.40 -15.90 -36.84
N PRO A 328 -0.27 -15.28 -38.04
CA PRO A 328 0.74 -14.25 -38.29
C PRO A 328 0.57 -12.99 -37.43
N ASP A 329 -0.58 -12.80 -36.77
CA ASP A 329 -0.80 -11.73 -35.78
C ASP A 329 -0.39 -12.14 -34.35
N ASP A 330 -0.09 -13.44 -34.08
CA ASP A 330 0.41 -13.94 -32.79
C ASP A 330 1.93 -13.75 -32.60
N GLU A 331 2.64 -13.27 -33.62
CA GLU A 331 4.04 -12.84 -33.53
C GLU A 331 4.25 -11.54 -32.72
N VAL A 332 3.27 -11.08 -31.94
CA VAL A 332 3.52 -10.08 -30.90
C VAL A 332 4.33 -10.75 -29.80
N THR A 333 5.66 -10.79 -30.00
CA THR A 333 6.65 -11.25 -29.03
C THR A 333 6.29 -10.64 -27.68
N MET A 334 5.75 -11.47 -26.78
CA MET A 334 5.28 -10.97 -25.50
C MET A 334 6.45 -10.24 -24.81
N PRO A 335 6.23 -9.03 -24.27
CA PRO A 335 7.30 -8.27 -23.65
C PRO A 335 7.99 -9.13 -22.58
N SER A 336 9.32 -9.06 -22.49
CA SER A 336 10.07 -9.81 -21.47
C SER A 336 9.48 -9.56 -20.07
N PHE A 337 9.55 -10.56 -19.20
CA PHE A 337 9.01 -10.47 -17.84
C PHE A 337 9.50 -9.21 -17.10
N ASP A 338 10.78 -8.88 -17.23
CA ASP A 338 11.37 -7.67 -16.63
C ASP A 338 10.75 -6.38 -17.17
N SER A 339 10.49 -6.32 -18.47
CA SER A 339 9.84 -5.15 -19.08
C SER A 339 8.40 -4.99 -18.59
N LEU A 340 7.68 -6.10 -18.40
CA LEU A 340 6.32 -6.11 -17.86
C LEU A 340 6.32 -5.69 -16.39
N ALA A 341 7.26 -6.21 -15.59
CA ALA A 341 7.43 -5.85 -14.19
C ALA A 341 7.74 -4.35 -14.02
N GLN A 342 8.60 -3.78 -14.88
CA GLN A 342 8.88 -2.34 -14.90
C GLN A 342 7.65 -1.50 -15.28
N ARG A 343 6.88 -1.90 -16.30
CA ARG A 343 5.64 -1.22 -16.69
C ARG A 343 4.59 -1.29 -15.57
N ALA A 344 4.44 -2.44 -14.91
CA ALA A 344 3.55 -2.60 -13.76
C ALA A 344 3.98 -1.71 -12.59
N ALA A 345 5.28 -1.60 -12.32
CA ALA A 345 5.80 -0.68 -11.30
C ALA A 345 5.50 0.79 -11.63
N ARG A 346 5.61 1.19 -12.91
CA ARG A 346 5.21 2.54 -13.38
C ARG A 346 3.70 2.76 -13.25
N ALA A 347 2.87 1.77 -13.63
CA ALA A 347 1.42 1.81 -13.47
C ALA A 347 1.01 2.07 -12.01
N ARG A 348 1.62 1.34 -11.06
CA ARG A 348 1.40 1.59 -9.63
C ARG A 348 1.77 3.02 -9.21
N LYS A 349 2.87 3.58 -9.75
CA LYS A 349 3.27 4.98 -9.47
C LYS A 349 2.25 5.98 -10.01
N TYR A 350 1.76 5.80 -11.25
CA TYR A 350 0.70 6.63 -11.83
C TYR A 350 -0.60 6.53 -11.03
N LEU A 351 -0.99 5.32 -10.64
CA LEU A 351 -2.19 5.06 -9.85
C LEU A 351 -2.14 5.78 -8.50
N THR A 352 -1.03 5.66 -7.76
CA THR A 352 -0.87 6.35 -6.47
C THR A 352 -0.96 7.88 -6.62
N GLY A 353 -0.36 8.45 -7.68
CA GLY A 353 -0.46 9.88 -7.98
C GLY A 353 -1.90 10.33 -8.29
N LEU A 354 -2.59 9.59 -9.17
CA LEU A 354 -3.97 9.85 -9.55
C LEU A 354 -4.95 9.74 -8.37
N VAL A 355 -4.83 8.67 -7.58
CA VAL A 355 -5.66 8.47 -6.37
C VAL A 355 -5.44 9.61 -5.38
N GLY A 356 -4.18 10.02 -5.14
CA GLY A 356 -3.88 11.17 -4.28
C GLY A 356 -4.50 12.47 -4.78
N ALA A 357 -4.40 12.75 -6.09
CA ALA A 357 -4.99 13.94 -6.70
C ALA A 357 -6.52 13.97 -6.63
N MET A 358 -7.17 12.86 -7.00
CA MET A 358 -8.63 12.74 -6.95
C MET A 358 -9.13 12.82 -5.51
N THR A 359 -8.40 12.26 -4.55
CA THR A 359 -8.74 12.41 -3.13
C THR A 359 -8.67 13.88 -2.70
N ALA A 360 -7.57 14.58 -3.02
CA ALA A 360 -7.42 15.99 -2.67
C ALA A 360 -8.50 16.88 -3.32
N LEU A 361 -8.85 16.62 -4.58
CA LEU A 361 -9.95 17.30 -5.28
C LEU A 361 -11.31 16.99 -4.66
N ALA A 362 -11.57 15.74 -4.27
CA ALA A 362 -12.81 15.35 -3.61
C ALA A 362 -12.97 16.07 -2.25
N VAL A 363 -11.88 16.17 -1.47
CA VAL A 363 -11.85 16.92 -0.22
C VAL A 363 -12.11 18.41 -0.47
N ALA A 364 -11.38 19.03 -1.40
CA ALA A 364 -11.55 20.45 -1.72
C ALA A 364 -12.97 20.74 -2.22
N GLY A 365 -13.49 19.94 -3.16
CA GLY A 365 -14.83 20.06 -3.71
C GLY A 365 -15.93 19.88 -2.65
N ALA A 366 -15.81 18.88 -1.79
CA ALA A 366 -16.74 18.63 -0.70
C ALA A 366 -16.79 19.81 0.29
N LEU A 367 -15.63 20.35 0.68
CA LEU A 367 -15.56 21.49 1.58
C LEU A 367 -16.08 22.78 0.93
N MET A 368 -15.77 23.01 -0.36
CA MET A 368 -16.35 24.11 -1.14
C MET A 368 -17.87 24.00 -1.23
N ALA A 369 -18.41 22.79 -1.45
CA ALA A 369 -19.84 22.54 -1.51
C ALA A 369 -20.56 22.82 -0.18
N ALA A 370 -19.91 22.50 0.94
CA ALA A 370 -20.42 22.76 2.28
C ALA A 370 -20.20 24.22 2.74
N HIS A 371 -19.33 24.98 2.07
CA HIS A 371 -19.04 26.35 2.43
C HIS A 371 -20.26 27.24 2.21
N THR A 372 -20.79 27.77 3.32
CA THR A 372 -21.73 28.88 3.31
C THR A 372 -20.94 30.19 3.45
N GLY A 373 -21.31 31.21 2.67
CA GLY A 373 -20.76 32.56 2.90
C GLY A 373 -20.99 33.01 4.35
N ALA A 374 -20.21 33.99 4.82
CA ALA A 374 -20.06 34.35 6.24
C ALA A 374 -21.37 34.52 7.04
N ASP A 375 -22.48 34.85 6.38
CA ASP A 375 -23.76 35.17 7.02
C ASP A 375 -24.84 34.07 6.90
N ALA A 376 -24.54 32.92 6.28
CA ALA A 376 -25.56 31.98 5.79
C ALA A 376 -25.58 30.62 6.51
N GLY A 377 -25.55 30.57 7.84
CA GLY A 377 -25.88 29.36 8.63
C GLY A 377 -25.28 28.03 8.13
N ILE A 378 -26.01 26.91 8.29
CA ILE A 378 -25.58 25.56 7.85
C ILE A 378 -26.24 25.22 6.51
N SER A 379 -25.44 24.90 5.47
CA SER A 379 -25.95 24.38 4.19
C SER A 379 -26.22 22.88 4.26
N TRP A 380 -27.45 22.48 4.56
CA TRP A 380 -27.83 21.06 4.56
C TRP A 380 -27.48 20.31 3.25
N PRO A 381 -27.70 20.87 2.04
CA PRO A 381 -27.31 20.19 0.80
C PRO A 381 -25.80 19.96 0.71
N GLY A 382 -25.00 20.99 1.01
CA GLY A 382 -23.55 20.93 0.94
C GLY A 382 -22.93 19.98 1.97
N VAL A 383 -23.39 20.07 3.22
CA VAL A 383 -22.97 19.19 4.31
C VAL A 383 -23.31 17.73 4.02
N SER A 384 -24.50 17.45 3.47
CA SER A 384 -24.89 16.08 3.10
C SER A 384 -24.03 15.51 1.97
N LEU A 385 -23.73 16.29 0.92
CA LEU A 385 -22.81 15.89 -0.15
C LEU A 385 -21.40 15.62 0.39
N ALA A 386 -20.91 16.46 1.29
CA ALA A 386 -19.60 16.33 1.87
C ALA A 386 -19.50 15.09 2.78
N ALA A 387 -20.52 14.82 3.59
CA ALA A 387 -20.61 13.61 4.40
C ALA A 387 -20.67 12.33 3.54
N ALA A 388 -21.47 12.33 2.46
CA ALA A 388 -21.54 11.20 1.53
C ALA A 388 -20.21 10.97 0.79
N THR A 389 -19.52 12.06 0.40
CA THR A 389 -18.19 12.01 -0.22
C THR A 389 -17.16 11.43 0.76
N ALA A 390 -17.17 11.88 2.01
CA ALA A 390 -16.27 11.37 3.05
C ALA A 390 -16.45 9.87 3.27
N ALA A 391 -17.70 9.42 3.40
CA ALA A 391 -18.03 8.00 3.54
C ALA A 391 -17.56 7.20 2.31
N THR A 392 -17.82 7.69 1.10
CA THR A 392 -17.39 7.05 -0.15
C THR A 392 -15.87 6.89 -0.21
N LEU A 393 -15.09 7.91 0.17
CA LEU A 393 -13.63 7.83 0.20
C LEU A 393 -13.14 6.78 1.22
N MET A 394 -13.73 6.74 2.42
CA MET A 394 -13.38 5.73 3.43
C MET A 394 -13.70 4.30 2.97
N PHE A 395 -14.87 4.07 2.36
CA PHE A 395 -15.24 2.76 1.82
C PHE A 395 -14.33 2.35 0.67
N ARG A 396 -13.99 3.29 -0.23
CA ARG A 396 -13.04 3.05 -1.34
C ARG A 396 -11.64 2.69 -0.87
N GLY A 397 -11.22 3.15 0.31
CA GLY A 397 -9.98 2.71 0.95
C GLY A 397 -9.86 1.18 1.07
N ARG A 398 -10.99 0.46 1.18
CA ARG A 398 -11.02 -1.01 1.25
C ARG A 398 -10.82 -1.71 -0.10
N THR A 399 -11.02 -1.02 -1.21
CA THR A 399 -10.87 -1.61 -2.56
C THR A 399 -9.40 -1.72 -2.97
N TYR A 400 -8.53 -0.87 -2.43
CA TYR A 400 -7.11 -0.86 -2.76
C TYR A 400 -6.32 -1.76 -1.81
N SER A 401 -5.49 -2.66 -2.36
CA SER A 401 -4.64 -3.55 -1.57
C SER A 401 -3.40 -2.85 -0.99
N SER A 402 -2.97 -1.73 -1.58
CA SER A 402 -1.79 -0.98 -1.15
C SER A 402 -2.15 0.12 -0.15
N ALA A 403 -1.43 0.17 0.98
CA ALA A 403 -1.54 1.25 1.95
C ALA A 403 -1.24 2.64 1.36
N GLU A 404 -0.36 2.72 0.34
CA GLU A 404 -0.05 3.99 -0.35
C GLU A 404 -1.28 4.63 -1.01
N GLN A 405 -2.33 3.84 -1.32
CA GLN A 405 -3.56 4.30 -1.97
C GLN A 405 -4.72 4.35 -0.98
N ALA A 406 -4.81 3.37 -0.07
CA ALA A 406 -5.87 3.31 0.94
C ALA A 406 -5.76 4.43 2.00
N VAL A 407 -4.54 4.72 2.48
CA VAL A 407 -4.34 5.72 3.55
C VAL A 407 -4.78 7.12 3.13
N PRO A 408 -4.39 7.66 1.95
CA PRO A 408 -4.88 8.96 1.50
C PRO A 408 -6.40 9.05 1.42
N LEU A 409 -7.07 8.01 0.91
CA LEU A 409 -8.53 7.96 0.78
C LEU A 409 -9.22 8.04 2.15
N ILE A 410 -8.79 7.21 3.10
CA ILE A 410 -9.32 7.20 4.47
C ILE A 410 -9.03 8.55 5.14
N ALA A 411 -7.80 9.04 5.04
CA ALA A 411 -7.40 10.32 5.60
C ALA A 411 -8.19 11.49 5.01
N GLY A 412 -8.48 11.48 3.70
CA GLY A 412 -9.30 12.47 3.02
C GLY A 412 -10.73 12.47 3.54
N GLY A 413 -11.35 11.29 3.70
CA GLY A 413 -12.66 11.19 4.33
C GLY A 413 -12.67 11.71 5.77
N VAL A 414 -11.65 11.35 6.57
CA VAL A 414 -11.52 11.81 7.97
C VAL A 414 -11.36 13.33 8.01
N ALA A 415 -10.55 13.89 7.12
CA ALA A 415 -10.33 15.34 7.01
C ALA A 415 -11.62 16.09 6.68
N ILE A 416 -12.44 15.60 5.74
CA ILE A 416 -13.74 16.21 5.43
C ILE A 416 -14.62 16.25 6.69
N LEU A 417 -14.81 15.12 7.38
CA LEU A 417 -15.67 15.07 8.57
C LEU A 417 -15.13 15.95 9.71
N ALA A 418 -13.83 15.90 9.98
CA ALA A 418 -13.21 16.71 11.01
C ALA A 418 -13.36 18.22 10.73
N LEU A 419 -13.13 18.65 9.49
CA LEU A 419 -13.27 20.05 9.09
C LEU A 419 -14.74 20.50 9.07
N LEU A 420 -15.68 19.65 8.65
CA LEU A 420 -17.12 19.95 8.75
C LEU A 420 -17.57 20.12 10.19
N LEU A 421 -17.16 19.23 11.10
CA LEU A 421 -17.50 19.33 12.52
C LEU A 421 -16.89 20.57 13.17
N THR A 422 -15.65 20.90 12.80
CA THR A 422 -14.98 22.12 13.26
C THR A 422 -15.70 23.35 12.75
N ALA A 423 -16.06 23.39 11.46
CA ALA A 423 -16.83 24.49 10.88
C ALA A 423 -18.21 24.63 11.53
N ALA A 424 -18.91 23.52 11.78
CA ALA A 424 -20.20 23.52 12.47
C ALA A 424 -20.10 24.03 13.92
N ALA A 425 -19.04 23.65 14.65
CA ALA A 425 -18.80 24.13 16.01
C ALA A 425 -18.59 25.66 16.06
N VAL A 426 -17.92 26.22 15.05
CA VAL A 426 -17.68 27.66 14.94
C VAL A 426 -18.92 28.41 14.45
N ALA A 427 -19.59 27.89 13.42
CA ALA A 427 -20.72 28.57 12.76
C ALA A 427 -22.03 28.47 13.54
N ALA A 428 -22.21 27.45 14.39
CA ALA A 428 -23.43 27.22 15.16
C ALA A 428 -23.15 26.90 16.63
N PRO A 429 -22.78 27.90 17.46
CA PRO A 429 -22.49 27.71 18.88
C PRO A 429 -23.64 27.06 19.66
N GLY A 430 -24.89 27.32 19.26
CA GLY A 430 -26.09 26.70 19.86
C GLY A 430 -26.21 25.20 19.62
N ALA A 431 -25.46 24.64 18.66
CA ALA A 431 -25.42 23.20 18.36
C ALA A 431 -24.25 22.48 19.03
N ALA A 432 -23.49 23.13 19.93
CA ALA A 432 -22.26 22.60 20.50
C ALA A 432 -22.42 21.19 21.12
N ILE A 433 -23.50 20.93 21.85
CA ILE A 433 -23.76 19.60 22.45
C ILE A 433 -23.99 18.54 21.36
N ALA A 434 -24.71 18.88 20.28
CA ALA A 434 -24.95 17.97 19.17
C ALA A 434 -23.66 17.68 18.39
N VAL A 435 -22.87 18.73 18.08
CA VAL A 435 -21.58 18.60 17.40
C VAL A 435 -20.60 17.77 18.24
N PHE A 436 -20.54 18.01 19.55
CA PHE A 436 -19.75 17.20 20.49
C PHE A 436 -20.17 15.72 20.43
N GLY A 437 -21.48 15.45 20.52
CA GLY A 437 -22.00 14.08 20.45
C GLY A 437 -21.62 13.37 19.14
N VAL A 438 -21.75 14.05 18.00
CA VAL A 438 -21.37 13.50 16.69
C VAL A 438 -19.85 13.29 16.59
N ALA A 439 -19.05 14.23 17.09
CA ALA A 439 -17.59 14.12 17.09
C ALA A 439 -17.09 12.95 17.95
N ILE A 440 -17.67 12.74 19.13
CA ILE A 440 -17.37 11.60 19.99
C ILE A 440 -17.81 10.29 19.34
N ALA A 441 -19.01 10.24 18.76
CA ALA A 441 -19.47 9.05 18.04
C ALA A 441 -18.54 8.69 16.87
N PHE A 442 -18.09 9.69 16.12
CA PHE A 442 -17.09 9.53 15.06
C PHE A 442 -15.76 8.99 15.60
N ALA A 443 -15.23 9.59 16.67
CA ALA A 443 -13.97 9.15 17.29
C ALA A 443 -14.04 7.71 17.81
N VAL A 444 -15.13 7.36 18.52
CA VAL A 444 -15.36 6.00 19.01
C VAL A 444 -15.50 5.02 17.84
N GLY A 445 -16.28 5.37 16.81
CA GLY A 445 -16.43 4.55 15.61
C GLY A 445 -15.10 4.31 14.90
N ALA A 446 -14.26 5.34 14.77
CA ALA A 446 -12.93 5.23 14.19
C ALA A 446 -12.00 4.32 15.02
N LEU A 447 -12.03 4.40 16.35
CA LEU A 447 -11.24 3.53 17.23
C LEU A 447 -11.72 2.07 17.17
N VAL A 448 -13.03 1.83 17.18
CA VAL A 448 -13.61 0.49 17.07
C VAL A 448 -13.25 -0.13 15.72
N LEU A 449 -13.45 0.61 14.62
CA LEU A 449 -13.13 0.13 13.28
C LEU A 449 -11.61 0.00 13.06
N GLY A 450 -10.79 0.85 13.67
CA GLY A 450 -9.33 0.81 13.50
C GLY A 450 -8.65 -0.28 14.33
N ILE A 451 -9.13 -0.57 15.54
CA ILE A 451 -8.47 -1.46 16.50
C ILE A 451 -9.13 -2.84 16.54
N LEU A 452 -10.47 -2.88 16.52
CA LEU A 452 -11.23 -4.12 16.74
C LEU A 452 -11.57 -4.83 15.43
N ALA A 453 -11.94 -4.10 14.38
CA ALA A 453 -12.31 -4.70 13.09
C ALA A 453 -11.22 -5.59 12.47
N PRO A 454 -9.91 -5.23 12.49
CA PRO A 454 -8.88 -6.09 11.90
C PRO A 454 -8.70 -7.43 12.62
N ARG A 455 -9.20 -7.55 13.86
CA ARG A 455 -9.12 -8.78 14.67
C ARG A 455 -10.33 -9.70 14.48
N GLN A 456 -11.32 -9.28 13.69
CA GLN A 456 -12.58 -10.01 13.52
C GLN A 456 -12.71 -10.62 12.12
N GLU A 457 -13.30 -11.80 12.07
CA GLU A 457 -13.73 -12.42 10.82
C GLU A 457 -15.15 -11.95 10.46
N PHE A 458 -15.26 -11.13 9.42
CA PHE A 458 -16.55 -10.65 8.91
C PHE A 458 -17.29 -11.74 8.12
N SER A 459 -18.52 -12.05 8.53
CA SER A 459 -19.40 -12.96 7.80
C SER A 459 -19.69 -12.45 6.36
N PRO A 460 -19.98 -13.35 5.40
CA PRO A 460 -20.28 -12.96 4.02
C PRO A 460 -21.45 -11.96 3.91
N VAL A 461 -22.47 -12.10 4.76
CA VAL A 461 -23.63 -11.20 4.81
C VAL A 461 -23.20 -9.79 5.24
N MET A 462 -22.35 -9.67 6.25
CA MET A 462 -21.87 -8.37 6.73
C MET A 462 -21.00 -7.66 5.68
N ARG A 463 -20.15 -8.42 4.96
CA ARG A 463 -19.38 -7.88 3.82
C ARG A 463 -20.32 -7.38 2.72
N ARG A 464 -21.36 -8.17 2.39
CA ARG A 464 -22.35 -7.80 1.38
C ARG A 464 -23.17 -6.56 1.75
N ILE A 465 -23.56 -6.41 3.02
CA ILE A 465 -24.24 -5.21 3.51
C ILE A 465 -23.33 -3.98 3.33
N ALA A 466 -22.05 -4.09 3.68
CA ALA A 466 -21.09 -3.00 3.48
C ALA A 466 -20.92 -2.62 2.00
N GLU A 467 -20.88 -3.59 1.09
CA GLU A 467 -20.86 -3.35 -0.36
C GLU A 467 -22.12 -2.61 -0.83
N LEU A 468 -23.31 -3.00 -0.34
CA LEU A 468 -24.56 -2.34 -0.70
C LEU A 468 -24.62 -0.89 -0.17
N ILE A 469 -24.08 -0.65 1.03
CA ILE A 469 -23.96 0.70 1.59
C ILE A 469 -23.02 1.56 0.74
N ASP A 470 -21.87 1.03 0.33
CA ASP A 470 -20.93 1.73 -0.56
C ASP A 470 -21.60 2.09 -1.90
N LEU A 471 -22.31 1.15 -2.52
CA LEU A 471 -23.05 1.40 -3.75
C LEU A 471 -24.16 2.45 -3.58
N ALA A 472 -24.90 2.42 -2.46
CA ALA A 472 -25.93 3.41 -2.16
C ALA A 472 -25.32 4.81 -1.95
N LEU A 473 -24.18 4.91 -1.27
CA LEU A 473 -23.45 6.17 -1.10
C LEU A 473 -23.02 6.75 -2.44
N ILE A 474 -22.40 5.93 -3.30
CA ILE A 474 -21.99 6.34 -4.65
C ILE A 474 -23.21 6.80 -5.47
N ALA A 475 -24.31 6.06 -5.43
CA ALA A 475 -25.54 6.43 -6.14
C ALA A 475 -26.17 7.74 -5.60
N SER A 476 -26.03 8.01 -4.31
CA SER A 476 -26.56 9.22 -3.67
C SER A 476 -25.85 10.52 -4.07
N ILE A 477 -24.59 10.43 -4.55
CA ILE A 477 -23.80 11.60 -4.96
C ILE A 477 -24.52 12.40 -6.05
N ILE A 478 -25.11 11.75 -7.04
CA ILE A 478 -25.76 12.43 -8.17
C ILE A 478 -26.95 13.30 -7.70
N PRO A 479 -27.93 12.75 -6.95
CA PRO A 479 -28.99 13.57 -6.36
C PRO A 479 -28.49 14.72 -5.49
N LEU A 480 -27.46 14.48 -4.67
CA LEU A 480 -26.92 15.49 -3.77
C LEU A 480 -26.23 16.63 -4.53
N VAL A 481 -25.51 16.33 -5.61
CA VAL A 481 -24.93 17.34 -6.51
C VAL A 481 -26.04 18.18 -7.14
N CYS A 482 -27.10 17.56 -7.66
CA CYS A 482 -28.26 18.28 -8.21
C CYS A 482 -28.97 19.15 -7.16
N TRP A 483 -28.95 18.74 -5.90
CA TRP A 483 -29.51 19.53 -4.81
C TRP A 483 -28.65 20.76 -4.50
N VAL A 484 -27.32 20.59 -4.40
CA VAL A 484 -26.37 21.69 -4.14
C VAL A 484 -26.37 22.72 -5.27
N THR A 485 -26.50 22.28 -6.53
CA THR A 485 -26.56 23.19 -7.69
C THR A 485 -27.90 23.91 -7.82
N GLY A 486 -28.90 23.60 -7.00
CA GLY A 486 -30.22 24.21 -7.07
C GLY A 486 -31.07 23.72 -8.25
N LEU A 487 -30.71 22.61 -8.89
CA LEU A 487 -31.44 22.06 -10.04
C LEU A 487 -32.89 21.68 -9.67
N TYR A 488 -33.10 21.13 -8.48
CA TYR A 488 -34.44 20.78 -7.99
C TYR A 488 -35.32 22.01 -7.75
N SER A 489 -34.76 23.10 -7.22
CA SER A 489 -35.49 24.37 -7.08
C SER A 489 -35.81 24.98 -8.42
N LEU A 490 -34.90 24.91 -9.39
CA LEU A 490 -35.13 25.40 -10.75
C LEU A 490 -36.27 24.63 -11.41
N MET A 491 -36.26 23.30 -11.35
CA MET A 491 -37.33 22.47 -11.93
C MET A 491 -38.70 22.66 -11.25
N ARG A 492 -38.74 22.99 -9.95
CA ARG A 492 -40.01 23.29 -9.25
C ARG A 492 -40.57 24.67 -9.61
N GLY A 493 -39.72 25.59 -10.06
CA GLY A 493 -40.10 26.95 -10.44
C GLY A 493 -40.52 27.11 -11.91
N LEU A 494 -40.30 26.08 -12.74
CA LEU A 494 -40.87 25.93 -14.08
C LEU A 494 -42.26 25.32 -13.98
#